data_AF-K1TMB8-F1
#
_entry.id   AF-K1TMB8-F1
#
_cell.length_a   1.000
_cell.length_b   1.000
_cell.length_c   1.000
_cell.angle_alpha   90.00
_cell.angle_beta   90.00
_cell.angle_gamma   90.00
#
_symmetry.space_group_name_H-M   'P 1'
#
loop_
_entity.id
_entity.type
_entity.pdbx_description
1 polymer ?
#
loop_
_entity_poly.entity_id
_entity_poly.type
_entity_poly.pdbx_seq_one_letter_code
_entity_poly.pdbx_strand_id
1 'polypeptide(L)' 'MITGAAQMDGAILVVAGTDGPMAQTKEHILLAHQVGVPAIVVFINKCDDVDDPE' A
#
# COMPACT_ATOMS: atom_id res chain seq x y z
N MET A 1 -1.71 -8.31 -10.91
CA MET A 1 -0.96 -7.04 -10.71
C MET A 1 0.44 -7.04 -11.34
N ILE A 2 0.84 -8.01 -12.16
CA ILE A 2 2.24 -8.09 -12.61
C ILE A 2 2.50 -7.28 -13.90
N THR A 3 1.61 -7.37 -14.90
CA THR A 3 1.82 -6.70 -16.19
C THR A 3 1.63 -5.18 -16.14
N GLY A 4 0.72 -4.69 -15.29
CA GLY A 4 0.48 -3.25 -15.11
C GLY A 4 1.55 -2.55 -14.27
N ALA A 5 2.18 -3.25 -13.33
CA ALA A 5 3.11 -2.65 -12.37
C ALA A 5 4.50 -2.37 -12.94
N ALA A 6 4.94 -3.13 -13.96
CA ALA A 6 6.24 -2.96 -14.59
C ALA A 6 6.39 -1.64 -15.39
N GLN A 7 5.29 -0.95 -15.67
CA GLN A 7 5.29 0.32 -16.41
C GLN A 7 4.89 1.52 -15.53
N MET A 8 4.82 1.35 -14.20
CA MET A 8 4.38 2.42 -13.31
C MET A 8 5.56 3.26 -12.81
N ASP A 9 5.44 4.59 -12.96
CA ASP A 9 6.35 5.57 -12.35
C ASP A 9 6.19 5.67 -10.83
N GLY A 10 5.13 5.08 -10.28
CA GLY A 10 4.89 5.01 -8.84
C GLY A 10 3.64 4.23 -8.49
N ALA A 11 3.50 3.88 -7.22
CA ALA A 11 2.31 3.19 -6.69
C ALA A 11 1.75 3.92 -5.47
N ILE A 12 0.44 3.85 -5.28
CA ILE A 12 -0.23 4.26 -4.05
C ILE A 12 -0.59 2.99 -3.27
N LEU A 13 -0.02 2.83 -2.08
CA LEU A 13 -0.32 1.73 -1.17
C LEU A 13 -1.36 2.20 -0.15
N VAL A 14 -2.58 1.69 -0.27
CA VAL A 14 -3.66 1.98 0.68
C VAL A 14 -3.61 1.00 1.84
N VAL A 15 -3.55 1.52 3.07
CA VAL A 15 -3.58 0.73 4.31
C VAL A 15 -4.71 1.23 5.18
N ALA A 16 -5.56 0.34 5.68
CA ALA A 16 -6.59 0.73 6.64
C ALA A 16 -5.94 1.04 8.00
N GLY A 17 -6.26 2.19 8.59
CA GLY A 17 -5.80 2.57 9.93
C GLY A 17 -6.31 1.62 11.02
N THR A 18 -7.50 1.04 10.82
CA THR A 18 -8.14 0.09 11.73
C THR A 18 -7.43 -1.26 11.81
N ASP A 19 -7.10 -1.84 10.65
CA ASP A 19 -6.59 -3.22 10.55
C ASP A 19 -5.05 -3.27 10.42
N GLY A 20 -4.43 -2.14 10.06
CA GLY A 20 -3.00 -2.05 9.80
C GLY A 20 -2.53 -2.86 8.58
N PRO A 21 -1.22 -3.18 8.50
CA PRO A 21 -0.65 -3.90 7.37
C PRO A 21 -1.09 -5.36 7.30
N MET A 22 -1.81 -5.73 6.24
CA MET A 22 -2.28 -7.08 5.98
C MET A 22 -1.26 -7.89 5.14
N ALA A 23 -1.50 -9.20 5.00
CA ALA A 23 -0.65 -10.07 4.16
C ALA A 23 -0.53 -9.54 2.71
N GLN A 24 -1.62 -9.04 2.13
CA GLN A 24 -1.62 -8.38 0.82
C GLN A 24 -0.76 -7.12 0.78
N THR A 25 -0.77 -6.28 1.83
CA THR A 25 0.08 -5.08 1.91
C THR A 25 1.56 -5.45 1.76
N LYS A 26 1.99 -6.53 2.42
CA LYS A 26 3.37 -7.04 2.33
C LYS A 26 3.68 -7.61 0.96
N GLU A 27 2.75 -8.38 0.40
CA GLU A 27 2.90 -8.96 -0.95
C GLU A 27 2.96 -7.87 -2.02
N HIS A 28 2.19 -6.81 -1.90
CA HIS A 28 2.20 -5.68 -2.83
C HIS A 28 3.52 -4.91 -2.77
N ILE A 29 4.09 -4.71 -1.57
CA ILE A 29 5.42 -4.11 -1.42
C ILE A 29 6.48 -5.00 -2.06
N LEU A 30 6.42 -6.32 -1.82
CA LEU A 30 7.35 -7.28 -2.41
C LEU A 30 7.28 -7.27 -3.94
N LEU A 31 6.07 -7.29 -4.50
CA LEU A 31 5.84 -7.23 -5.94
C LEU A 31 6.29 -5.89 -6.53
N ALA A 32 5.97 -4.77 -5.88
CA ALA A 32 6.39 -3.44 -6.32
C ALA A 32 7.93 -3.31 -6.33
N HIS A 33 8.61 -3.92 -5.36
CA HIS A 33 10.06 -3.99 -5.35
C HIS A 33 10.61 -4.88 -6.49
N GLN A 34 10.01 -6.05 -6.72
CA GLN A 34 10.44 -6.98 -7.78
C GLN A 34 10.24 -6.43 -9.19
N VAL A 35 9.16 -5.68 -9.43
CA VAL A 35 8.87 -5.05 -10.73
C VAL A 35 9.55 -3.69 -10.91
N GLY A 36 10.25 -3.19 -9.89
CA GLY A 36 11.05 -1.97 -9.98
C GLY A 36 10.27 -0.66 -9.90
N VAL A 37 9.15 -0.62 -9.17
CA VAL A 37 8.41 0.64 -8.94
C VAL A 37 9.32 1.62 -8.17
N PRO A 38 9.63 2.81 -8.71
CA PRO A 38 10.67 3.67 -8.16
C PRO A 38 10.21 4.46 -6.92
N ALA A 39 8.91 4.72 -6.78
CA ALA A 39 8.34 5.42 -5.64
C ALA A 39 7.00 4.81 -5.21
N ILE A 40 6.78 4.70 -3.89
CA ILE A 40 5.52 4.26 -3.32
C ILE A 40 5.05 5.31 -2.31
N VAL A 41 3.83 5.82 -2.48
CA VAL A 41 3.16 6.70 -1.53
C VAL A 41 2.19 5.87 -0.71
N VAL A 42 2.25 5.96 0.62
CA VAL A 42 1.33 5.27 1.51
C VAL A 42 0.15 6.18 1.84
N PHE A 43 -1.06 5.69 1.62
CA PHE A 43 -2.30 6.36 2.02
C PHE A 43 -2.95 5.57 3.15
N ILE A 44 -3.06 6.18 4.33
CA ILE A 44 -3.80 5.60 5.44
C ILE A 44 -5.27 5.95 5.27
N ASN A 45 -6.11 4.93 5.15
CA ASN A 45 -7.54 5.02 4.92
C ASN A 45 -8.31 4.62 6.19
N LYS A 46 -9.58 5.03 6.30
CA LYS A 46 -10.44 4.76 7.46
C LYS A 46 -9.86 5.29 8.79
N CYS A 47 -9.18 6.43 8.76
CA CYS A 47 -8.69 7.07 9.98
C CYS A 47 -9.84 7.55 10.88
N ASP A 48 -11.03 7.76 10.30
CA ASP A 48 -12.26 8.13 10.97
C ASP A 48 -12.91 7.00 11.78
N ASP A 49 -12.68 5.74 11.37
CA ASP A 49 -13.15 4.54 12.08
C ASP A 49 -12.13 4.03 13.12
N VAL A 50 -10.98 4.69 13.27
CA VAL A 50 -10.03 4.36 14.33
C VAL A 50 -10.56 4.95 15.63
N ASP A 51 -10.83 4.09 16.61
CA ASP A 51 -11.12 4.49 17.99
C ASP A 51 -9.86 5.10 18.61
N ASP A 52 -9.55 6.34 18.25
CA ASP A 52 -8.49 7.12 18.90
C ASP A 52 -9.07 7.80 20.15
N PRO A 53 -8.46 7.62 21.34
CA PRO A 53 -8.87 8.31 22.55
C PRO A 53 -8.49 9.81 22.60
N GLU A 54 -7.95 10.41 21.53
CA GLU A 54 -7.75 11.87 21.38
C GLU A 54 -9.00 12.65 20.95
#